data_AF-A0A535MQ89-F1
#
_entry.id   AF-A0A535MQ89-F1
#
_cell.length_a   1.000
_cell.length_b   1.000
_cell.length_c   1.000
_cell.angle_alpha   90.00
_cell.angle_beta   90.00
_cell.angle_gamma   90.00
#
_symmetry.space_group_name_H-M   'P 1'
#
loop_
_entity.id
_entity.type
_entity.pdbx_description
1 polymer ?
#
loop_
_entity_poly.entity_id
_entity_poly.type
_entity_poly.pdbx_seq_one_letter_code
_entity_poly.pdbx_strand_id
1 'polypeptide(L)'
;MAPAVTVYDATALESVAAQTEFELRRAPERLARWRLATLDWLLRQLEELRLAGDGLFPTELRTLIVSFAAAHDPELLEELADTSASQLNQVHDAVFDAQGRVMVELSELRKTPSWRDVERLLTEANRDDREVAA
;
A
#
# COMPACT_ATOMS: atom_id res chain seq x y z
N MET A 1 -49.54 -5.73 -9.10
CA MET A 1 -48.62 -6.04 -7.98
C MET A 1 -47.23 -5.65 -8.47
N ALA A 2 -46.73 -4.48 -8.05
CA ALA A 2 -45.44 -3.96 -8.51
C ALA A 2 -44.29 -4.62 -7.72
N PRO A 3 -43.13 -4.86 -8.34
CA PRO A 3 -41.99 -5.45 -7.62
C PRO A 3 -41.46 -4.45 -6.59
N ALA A 4 -41.24 -4.94 -5.37
CA ALA A 4 -40.56 -4.21 -4.32
C ALA A 4 -39.14 -3.88 -4.81
N VAL A 5 -38.90 -2.62 -5.12
CA VAL A 5 -37.56 -2.08 -5.34
C VAL A 5 -36.84 -2.24 -4.01
N THR A 6 -35.87 -3.15 -3.96
CA THR A 6 -34.90 -3.22 -2.88
C THR A 6 -34.06 -1.95 -2.96
N VAL A 7 -34.54 -0.89 -2.30
CA VAL A 7 -33.73 0.27 -1.99
C VAL A 7 -32.69 -0.24 -1.00
N TYR A 8 -31.53 -0.65 -1.51
CA TYR A 8 -30.35 -0.80 -0.68
C TYR A 8 -30.10 0.59 -0.08
N ASP A 9 -30.43 0.70 1.19
CA ASP A 9 -30.50 1.93 1.94
C ASP A 9 -29.11 2.59 1.96
N ALA A 10 -28.96 3.69 1.22
CA ALA A 10 -27.72 4.45 1.16
C ALA A 10 -27.25 4.87 2.56
N THR A 11 -28.19 5.05 3.51
CA THR A 11 -27.85 5.36 4.90
C THR A 11 -27.25 4.17 5.65
N ALA A 12 -27.62 2.93 5.29
CA ALA A 12 -27.00 1.73 5.85
C ALA A 12 -25.57 1.53 5.33
N LEU A 13 -25.32 1.84 4.05
CA LEU A 13 -23.97 1.82 3.47
C LEU A 13 -23.08 2.94 4.07
N GLU A 14 -23.61 4.15 4.23
CA GLU A 14 -22.90 5.25 4.92
C GLU A 14 -22.64 4.93 6.39
N SER A 15 -23.58 4.29 7.09
CA SER A 15 -23.41 3.89 8.48
C SER A 15 -22.38 2.77 8.64
N VAL A 16 -22.27 1.84 7.68
CA VAL A 16 -21.21 0.82 7.65
C VAL A 16 -19.86 1.44 7.32
N ALA A 17 -19.80 2.38 6.37
CA ALA A 17 -18.57 3.12 6.05
C ALA A 17 -18.08 3.93 7.27
N ALA A 18 -18.98 4.64 7.95
CA ALA A 18 -18.68 5.42 9.15
C ALA A 18 -18.27 4.52 10.34
N GLN A 19 -18.91 3.36 10.53
CA GLN A 19 -18.55 2.40 11.57
C GLN A 19 -17.18 1.76 11.29
N THR A 20 -16.89 1.47 10.02
CA THR A 20 -15.60 0.94 9.58
C THR A 20 -14.51 1.99 9.80
N GLU A 21 -14.75 3.24 9.40
CA GLU A 21 -13.85 4.37 9.66
C GLU A 21 -13.63 4.61 11.17
N PHE A 22 -14.67 4.45 11.97
CA PHE A 22 -14.61 4.54 13.43
C PHE A 22 -13.79 3.40 14.08
N GLU A 23 -13.92 2.16 13.59
CA GLU A 23 -13.10 1.05 14.06
C GLU A 23 -11.65 1.11 13.55
N LEU A 24 -11.43 1.63 12.34
CA LEU A 24 -10.11 1.87 11.77
C LEU A 24 -9.30 2.86 12.63
N ARG A 25 -9.94 3.92 13.14
CA ARG A 25 -9.33 4.86 14.10
C ARG A 25 -8.95 4.22 15.44
N ARG A 26 -9.59 3.10 15.82
CA ARG A 26 -9.36 2.42 17.11
C ARG A 26 -8.28 1.34 17.06
N ALA A 27 -7.94 0.83 15.87
CA ALA A 27 -6.95 -0.22 15.69
C ALA A 27 -5.97 0.10 14.54
N PRO A 28 -5.24 1.23 14.60
CA PRO A 28 -4.37 1.67 13.52
C PRO A 28 -3.28 0.64 13.19
N GLU A 29 -2.74 -0.04 14.20
CA GLU A 29 -1.75 -1.10 13.97
C GLU A 29 -2.34 -2.30 13.23
N ARG A 30 -3.59 -2.69 13.53
CA ARG A 30 -4.26 -3.80 12.85
C ARG A 30 -4.52 -3.45 11.38
N LEU A 31 -4.97 -2.23 11.11
CA LEU A 31 -5.15 -1.73 9.75
C LEU A 31 -3.81 -1.71 8.99
N ALA A 32 -2.75 -1.20 9.60
CA ALA A 32 -1.45 -1.12 8.98
C ALA A 32 -0.87 -2.52 8.67
N ARG A 33 -1.04 -3.49 9.57
CA ARG A 33 -0.69 -4.90 9.30
C ARG A 33 -1.50 -5.51 8.15
N TRP A 34 -2.80 -5.21 8.08
CA TRP A 34 -3.64 -5.69 6.98
C TRP A 34 -3.20 -5.08 5.64
N ARG A 35 -2.99 -3.74 5.59
CA ARG A 35 -2.47 -3.06 4.39
C ARG A 35 -1.14 -3.65 3.94
N LEU A 36 -0.22 -3.89 4.88
CA LEU A 36 1.07 -4.51 4.58
C LEU A 36 0.89 -5.91 3.96
N ALA A 37 0.07 -6.77 4.57
CA ALA A 37 -0.19 -8.11 4.04
C ALA A 37 -0.87 -8.09 2.65
N THR A 38 -1.73 -7.11 2.40
CA THR A 38 -2.34 -6.91 1.07
C THR A 38 -1.30 -6.47 0.04
N LEU A 39 -0.42 -5.53 0.38
CA LEU A 39 0.67 -5.09 -0.50
C LEU A 39 1.68 -6.21 -0.77
N ASP A 40 2.04 -7.03 0.22
CA ASP A 40 2.89 -8.21 0.05
C ASP A 40 2.30 -9.20 -0.97
N TRP A 41 0.99 -9.45 -0.86
CA TRP A 41 0.29 -10.31 -1.80
C TRP A 41 0.28 -9.72 -3.22
N LEU A 42 0.00 -8.42 -3.35
CA LEU A 42 0.02 -7.72 -4.65
C LEU A 42 1.41 -7.76 -5.30
N LEU A 43 2.48 -7.49 -4.54
CA LEU A 43 3.86 -7.58 -5.03
C LEU A 43 4.19 -8.98 -5.52
N ARG A 44 3.79 -10.01 -4.78
CA ARG A 44 3.97 -11.39 -5.22
C ARG A 44 3.27 -11.68 -6.55
N GLN A 45 2.05 -11.19 -6.74
CA GLN A 45 1.32 -11.36 -8.01
C GLN A 45 2.01 -10.61 -9.17
N LEU A 46 2.50 -9.40 -8.91
CA LEU A 46 3.26 -8.62 -9.90
C LEU A 46 4.58 -9.32 -10.28
N GLU A 47 5.28 -9.90 -9.30
CA GLU A 47 6.50 -10.66 -9.53
C GLU A 47 6.23 -11.96 -10.31
N GLU A 48 5.17 -12.69 -9.98
CA GLU A 48 4.75 -13.89 -10.73
C GLU A 48 4.48 -13.56 -12.21
N LEU A 49 3.82 -12.42 -12.48
CA LEU A 49 3.60 -11.94 -13.85
C LEU A 49 4.91 -11.51 -14.53
N ARG A 50 5.81 -10.86 -13.80
CA ARG A 50 7.11 -10.43 -14.32
C ARG A 50 7.94 -11.63 -14.75
N LEU A 51 7.92 -12.70 -13.96
CA LEU A 51 8.60 -13.96 -14.24
C LEU A 51 7.97 -14.75 -15.38
N ALA A 52 6.65 -14.66 -15.56
CA ALA A 52 5.95 -15.32 -16.67
C ALA A 52 6.34 -14.73 -18.04
N GLY A 53 6.72 -13.45 -18.11
CA GLY A 53 7.30 -12.85 -19.31
C GLY A 53 6.33 -12.60 -20.47
N ASP A 54 5.04 -12.91 -20.30
CA ASP A 54 4.00 -12.73 -21.33
C ASP A 54 3.66 -11.26 -21.61
N GLY A 55 4.21 -10.32 -20.83
CA GLY A 55 4.11 -8.87 -21.03
C GLY A 55 2.70 -8.28 -20.83
N LEU A 56 1.70 -9.13 -20.60
CA LEU A 56 0.31 -8.72 -20.37
C LEU A 56 0.07 -8.52 -18.88
N PHE A 57 -0.16 -7.28 -18.50
CA PHE A 57 -0.60 -6.92 -17.16
C PHE A 57 -2.13 -7.10 -17.03
N PRO A 58 -2.63 -8.02 -16.19
CA PRO A 58 -4.06 -8.29 -16.07
C PRO A 58 -4.84 -7.05 -15.60
N THR A 59 -5.95 -6.77 -16.26
CA THR A 59 -6.80 -5.60 -15.94
C THR A 59 -7.42 -5.74 -14.55
N GLU A 60 -7.71 -6.98 -14.14
CA GLU A 60 -8.24 -7.33 -12.83
C GLU A 60 -7.26 -6.95 -11.72
N LEU A 61 -5.97 -7.31 -11.88
CA LEU A 61 -4.94 -6.98 -10.90
C LEU A 61 -4.73 -5.46 -10.81
N ARG A 62 -4.73 -4.76 -11.95
CA ARG A 62 -4.69 -3.29 -11.96
C ARG A 62 -5.86 -2.68 -11.21
N THR A 63 -7.07 -3.20 -11.43
CA THR A 63 -8.28 -2.71 -10.77
C THR A 63 -8.21 -2.89 -9.26
N LEU A 64 -7.68 -4.03 -8.78
CA LEU A 64 -7.46 -4.27 -7.37
C LEU A 64 -6.47 -3.27 -6.76
N ILE A 65 -5.33 -3.05 -7.42
CA ILE A 65 -4.30 -2.12 -6.96
C ILE A 65 -4.86 -0.68 -6.89
N VAL A 66 -5.54 -0.22 -7.94
CA VAL A 66 -6.14 1.12 -7.98
C VAL A 66 -7.24 1.29 -6.91
N SER A 67 -8.06 0.26 -6.70
CA SER A 67 -9.12 0.29 -5.68
C SER A 67 -8.53 0.34 -4.26
N PHE A 68 -7.46 -0.42 -4.01
CA PHE A 68 -6.72 -0.35 -2.76
C PHE A 68 -6.12 1.04 -2.54
N ALA A 69 -5.42 1.58 -3.55
CA ALA A 69 -4.78 2.90 -3.48
C ALA A 69 -5.81 4.00 -3.20
N ALA A 70 -6.92 4.02 -3.93
CA ALA A 70 -7.99 5.00 -3.72
C ALA A 70 -8.58 4.99 -2.30
N ALA A 71 -8.60 3.83 -1.65
CA ALA A 71 -9.13 3.70 -0.29
C ALA A 71 -8.08 3.98 0.81
N HIS A 72 -6.80 3.75 0.55
CA HIS A 72 -5.80 3.59 1.61
C HIS A 72 -4.45 4.27 1.38
N ASP A 73 -4.11 4.62 0.14
CA ASP A 73 -2.82 5.23 -0.21
C ASP A 73 -2.98 6.20 -1.40
N PRO A 74 -3.23 7.50 -1.10
CA PRO A 74 -3.39 8.52 -2.13
C PRO A 74 -2.12 8.75 -2.97
N GLU A 75 -0.94 8.54 -2.37
CA GLU A 75 0.36 8.73 -3.03
C GLU A 75 0.57 7.62 -4.07
N LEU A 76 0.27 6.37 -3.70
CA LEU A 76 0.22 5.25 -4.66
C LEU A 76 -0.80 5.52 -5.78
N LEU A 77 -1.97 6.09 -5.47
CA LEU A 77 -2.98 6.37 -6.48
C LEU A 77 -2.46 7.39 -7.53
N GLU A 78 -1.74 8.42 -7.07
CA GLU A 78 -1.10 9.42 -7.93
C GLU A 78 0.00 8.79 -8.80
N GLU A 79 0.91 8.01 -8.20
CA GLU A 79 1.95 7.28 -8.93
C GLU A 79 1.37 6.36 -10.02
N LEU A 80 0.24 5.70 -9.74
CA LEU A 80 -0.46 4.84 -10.70
C LEU A 80 -1.20 5.61 -11.80
N ALA A 81 -1.54 6.87 -11.59
CA ALA A 81 -2.15 7.73 -12.60
C ALA A 81 -1.13 8.13 -13.68
N ASP A 82 0.12 8.34 -13.27
CA ASP A 82 1.23 8.68 -14.16
C ASP A 82 1.86 7.45 -14.84
N THR A 83 1.59 6.24 -14.32
CA THR A 83 2.09 4.99 -14.86
C THR A 83 1.22 4.48 -16.01
N SER A 84 1.82 4.25 -17.19
CA SER A 84 1.08 3.59 -18.28
C SER A 84 0.72 2.16 -17.88
N ALA A 85 -0.50 1.71 -18.21
CA ALA A 85 -0.98 0.35 -17.87
C ALA A 85 -0.10 -0.80 -18.42
N SER A 86 0.81 -0.51 -19.36
CA SER A 86 1.77 -1.45 -19.93
C SER A 86 3.09 -1.59 -19.15
N GLN A 87 3.35 -0.76 -18.14
CA GLN A 87 4.64 -0.74 -17.43
C GLN A 87 4.56 -1.50 -16.10
N LEU A 88 4.54 -2.83 -16.19
CA LEU A 88 4.51 -3.73 -15.03
C LEU A 88 5.57 -3.39 -13.97
N ASN A 89 6.80 -3.07 -14.39
CA ASN A 89 7.88 -2.70 -13.47
C ASN A 89 7.58 -1.40 -12.70
N GLN A 90 6.99 -0.40 -13.35
CA GLN A 90 6.65 0.86 -12.67
C GLN A 90 5.51 0.66 -11.67
N VAL A 91 4.51 -0.16 -12.02
CA VAL A 91 3.45 -0.54 -11.08
C VAL A 91 4.04 -1.32 -9.90
N HIS A 92 4.99 -2.23 -10.16
CA HIS A 92 5.68 -2.98 -9.11
C HIS A 92 6.46 -2.04 -8.18
N ASP A 93 7.25 -1.12 -8.73
CA ASP A 93 8.03 -0.16 -7.94
C ASP A 93 7.14 0.74 -7.08
N ALA A 94 6.04 1.27 -7.65
CA ALA A 94 5.06 2.06 -6.90
C ALA A 94 4.42 1.29 -5.73
N VAL A 95 4.02 0.03 -5.98
CA VAL A 95 3.46 -0.83 -4.92
C VAL A 95 4.52 -1.17 -3.87
N PHE A 96 5.79 -1.30 -4.25
CA PHE A 96 6.91 -1.53 -3.33
C PHE A 96 7.17 -0.30 -2.44
N ASP A 97 7.13 0.90 -3.01
CA ASP A 97 7.27 2.15 -2.25
C ASP A 97 6.10 2.33 -1.27
N ALA A 98 4.87 2.03 -1.69
CA ALA A 98 3.70 1.99 -0.83
C ALA A 98 3.86 1.02 0.35
N GLN A 99 4.39 -0.18 0.11
CA GLN A 99 4.71 -1.15 1.15
C GLN A 99 5.74 -0.58 2.14
N GLY A 100 6.79 0.07 1.64
CA GLY A 100 7.80 0.76 2.44
C GLY A 100 7.22 1.85 3.34
N ARG A 101 6.27 2.65 2.84
CA ARG A 101 5.54 3.67 3.63
C ARG A 101 4.75 3.03 4.78
N VAL A 102 4.02 1.94 4.51
CA VAL A 102 3.25 1.22 5.55
C VAL A 102 4.17 0.57 6.59
N MET A 103 5.36 0.07 6.19
CA MET A 103 6.35 -0.45 7.14
C MET A 103 6.86 0.64 8.09
N VAL A 104 7.10 1.86 7.59
CA VAL A 104 7.49 3.00 8.43
C VAL A 104 6.36 3.36 9.40
N GLU A 105 5.12 3.45 8.91
CA GLU A 105 3.93 3.72 9.75
C GLU A 105 3.79 2.67 10.87
N LEU A 106 3.97 1.39 10.57
CA LEU A 106 3.93 0.31 11.57
C LEU A 106 5.01 0.47 12.65
N SER A 107 6.23 0.85 12.25
CA SER A 107 7.31 1.11 13.20
C SER A 107 6.98 2.28 14.14
N GLU A 108 6.42 3.37 13.60
CA GLU A 108 5.97 4.51 14.39
C GLU A 108 4.87 4.13 15.39
N LEU A 109 3.85 3.40 14.93
CA LEU A 109 2.75 2.91 15.77
C LEU A 109 3.25 2.00 16.90
N ARG A 110 4.29 1.19 16.63
CA ARG A 110 4.91 0.29 17.61
C ARG A 110 5.98 0.95 18.46
N LYS A 111 6.35 2.21 18.18
CA LYS A 111 7.47 2.92 18.82
C LYS A 111 8.80 2.16 18.71
N THR A 112 9.02 1.51 17.58
CA THR A 112 10.27 0.80 17.25
C THR A 112 10.98 1.52 16.12
N PRO A 113 12.32 1.47 16.04
CA PRO A 113 13.06 2.04 14.91
C PRO A 113 12.53 1.50 13.57
N SER A 114 12.37 2.39 12.61
CA SER A 114 12.06 2.02 11.22
C SER A 114 13.34 1.65 10.47
N TRP A 115 13.20 1.05 9.29
CA TRP A 115 14.34 0.78 8.41
C TRP A 115 15.06 2.08 7.98
N ARG A 116 14.34 3.20 7.85
CA ARG A 116 14.92 4.52 7.56
C ARG A 116 15.80 5.02 8.71
N ASP A 117 15.40 4.74 9.95
CA ASP A 117 16.21 5.09 11.12
C ASP A 117 17.50 4.28 11.14
N VAL A 118 17.42 2.98 10.83
CA VAL A 118 18.59 2.09 10.73
C VAL A 118 19.53 2.55 9.61
N GLU A 119 18.98 2.85 8.42
CA GLU A 119 19.77 3.32 7.27
C GLU A 119 20.50 4.64 7.58
N ARG A 120 19.82 5.59 8.24
CA ARG A 120 20.43 6.83 8.69
C ARG A 120 21.59 6.57 9.65
N LEU A 121 21.37 5.72 10.67
CA LEU A 121 22.42 5.38 11.66
C LEU A 121 23.64 4.72 11.01
N LEU A 122 23.42 3.82 10.04
CA LEU A 122 24.49 3.17 9.29
C LEU A 122 25.25 4.17 8.39
N THR A 123 24.54 5.11 7.78
CA THR A 123 25.13 6.15 6.93
C THR A 123 25.98 7.12 7.75
N GLU A 124 25.50 7.52 8.92
CA GLU A 124 26.22 8.36 9.87
C GLU A 124 27.48 7.67 10.40
N ALA A 125 27.37 6.41 10.84
CA ALA A 125 28.53 5.64 11.31
C ALA A 125 29.62 5.50 10.22
N ASN A 126 29.23 5.23 8.97
CA ASN A 126 30.16 5.14 7.84
C ASN A 126 30.82 6.47 7.48
N ARG A 127 30.21 7.61 7.83
CA ARG A 127 30.79 8.94 7.62
C ARG A 127 31.89 9.22 8.64
N ASP A 128 31.62 8.92 9.91
CA ASP A 128 32.56 9.12 11.01
C ASP A 128 33.84 8.30 10.80
N ASP A 129 33.72 7.04 10.35
CA ASP A 129 34.87 6.18 10.03
C ASP A 129 35.76 6.76 8.92
N ARG A 130 35.19 7.51 7.97
CA ARG A 130 35.95 8.18 6.89
C ARG A 130 36.64 9.46 7.36
N GLU A 131 36.05 10.17 8.31
CA GLU A 131 36.65 11.38 8.90
C GLU A 131 37.78 11.04 9.88
N VAL A 132 37.72 9.88 10.56
CA VAL A 132 38.81 9.39 11.44
C VAL A 132 39.99 8.82 10.63
N ALA A 133 39.74 8.33 9.41
CA ALA A 133 40.77 7.75 8.55
C ALA A 133 41.50 8.76 7.63
N ALA A 134 41.11 10.04 7.64
CA ALA A 134 41.66 11.13 6.84
C ALA A 134 42.63 12.02 7.63
#